data_AF-A0A7Y2CQ67-F1
#
_entry.id   AF-A0A7Y2CQ67-F1
#
_cell.length_a   1.000
_cell.length_b   1.000
_cell.length_c   1.000
_cell.angle_alpha   90.00
_cell.angle_beta   90.00
_cell.angle_gamma   90.00
#
_symmetry.space_group_name_H-M   'P 1'
#
loop_
_entity.id
_entity.type
_entity.pdbx_description
1 polymer ?
#
loop_
_entity_poly.entity_id
_entity_poly.type
_entity_poly.pdbx_seq_one_letter_code
_entity_poly.pdbx_strand_id
1 'polypeptide(L)'
;MGRGILLVVMAGVLGAASVAYIGVRSQFEMNDEQHRYESQVVARDIALSGLDRGLSAIKLELMDVDRSFGDRPVSGGTYDVAISENYYGDLAVTSKGTVGQMRHEIRSNVIFESPIDAALVLTGEGLDVDSSGTYLISGMDARMPSVKTGSGYLRSVKGIMTDTPASRFEIEGTITASSINGEGGDGSVSHGVDPSTYETIFVQAMSRSDKVVPTAPYFGTFGTINDPAVVSVVGDFQPSGPFTGRGVLIVQDGDFIAGNDFSWEGLVLVRRSVAADRAVEMNGNSVIYGGMAVFDAPGGFSASTCKDVPFTIDGVSTVPTVPFLLKTEVLGAAISSGGSYDMPVTSRVHTGSTTNDPWGTYTQALSGNVNRDGTFTYEPSDPIPGGTDITVSGTSWTRTAGDGTVNEDWSKHMEQDSQTSGSQLKVLRDGDPVPDIDGYLDQGSVADFVSQFIDPLSNRIALERNQSIYLFELGTSNSTSAAYDFQDLVVLVSMLRSDAGCGFSGGTSNELAFSMSGSAQIRYSGEAIAKVGRKIAAVEQSTRVVVASQRDVLVTPEETPTTTVATMN
;
A
#
# COMPACT_ATOMS: atom_id res chain seq x y z
N MET A 1 -89.67 -25.66 -41.07
CA MET A 1 -88.54 -25.91 -40.14
C MET A 1 -87.32 -25.02 -40.46
N GLY A 2 -87.49 -23.71 -40.75
CA GLY A 2 -86.40 -22.88 -41.29
C GLY A 2 -85.87 -21.74 -40.40
N ARG A 3 -86.55 -21.38 -39.31
CA ARG A 3 -86.16 -20.24 -38.46
C ARG A 3 -85.36 -20.60 -37.21
N GLY A 4 -85.54 -21.81 -36.67
CA GLY A 4 -84.78 -22.29 -35.50
C GLY A 4 -83.30 -22.58 -35.80
N ILE A 5 -83.01 -23.14 -36.99
CA ILE A 5 -81.63 -23.46 -37.40
C ILE A 5 -80.82 -22.17 -37.63
N LEU A 6 -81.43 -21.11 -38.18
CA LEU A 6 -80.73 -19.85 -38.44
C LEU A 6 -80.27 -19.17 -37.13
N LEU A 7 -81.09 -19.19 -36.08
CA LEU A 7 -80.73 -18.62 -34.78
C LEU A 7 -79.60 -19.39 -34.09
N VAL A 8 -79.59 -20.72 -34.21
CA VAL A 8 -78.52 -21.57 -33.66
C VAL A 8 -77.20 -21.34 -34.41
N VAL A 9 -77.26 -21.21 -35.74
CA VAL A 9 -76.07 -20.92 -36.56
C VAL A 9 -75.53 -19.51 -36.27
N MET A 10 -76.39 -18.49 -36.16
CA MET A 10 -75.93 -17.13 -35.79
C MET A 10 -75.33 -17.07 -34.38
N ALA A 11 -75.95 -17.73 -33.39
CA ALA A 11 -75.40 -17.80 -32.04
C ALA A 11 -74.05 -18.53 -32.01
N GLY A 12 -73.89 -19.60 -32.81
CA GLY A 12 -72.62 -20.29 -32.98
C GLY A 12 -71.53 -19.42 -33.61
N VAL A 13 -71.87 -18.66 -34.66
CA VAL A 13 -70.93 -17.76 -35.34
C VAL A 13 -70.54 -16.58 -34.45
N LEU A 14 -71.48 -15.97 -33.72
CA LEU A 14 -71.18 -14.90 -32.77
C LEU A 14 -70.35 -15.40 -31.58
N GLY A 15 -70.65 -16.60 -31.07
CA GLY A 15 -69.85 -17.24 -30.03
C GLY A 15 -68.42 -17.52 -30.49
N ALA A 16 -68.24 -18.09 -31.68
CA ALA A 16 -66.92 -18.35 -32.27
C ALA A 16 -66.13 -17.06 -32.55
N ALA A 17 -66.80 -16.01 -33.07
CA ALA A 17 -66.18 -14.71 -33.30
C ALA A 17 -65.75 -14.02 -31.99
N SER A 18 -66.54 -14.16 -30.92
CA SER A 18 -66.20 -13.62 -29.60
C SER A 18 -65.01 -14.34 -28.98
N VAL A 19 -64.94 -15.67 -29.08
CA VAL A 19 -63.80 -16.47 -28.60
C VAL A 19 -62.54 -16.17 -29.41
N ALA A 20 -62.65 -16.02 -30.73
CA ALA A 20 -61.54 -15.62 -31.58
C ALA A 20 -61.05 -14.19 -31.26
N TYR A 21 -61.97 -13.25 -31.03
CA TYR A 21 -61.62 -11.88 -30.63
C TYR A 21 -60.94 -11.82 -29.26
N ILE A 22 -61.43 -12.59 -28.28
CA ILE A 22 -60.79 -12.71 -26.96
C ILE A 22 -59.40 -13.34 -27.09
N GLY A 23 -59.23 -14.39 -27.90
CA GLY A 23 -57.93 -15.04 -28.11
C GLY A 23 -56.89 -14.18 -28.84
N VAL A 24 -57.31 -13.42 -29.85
CA VAL A 24 -56.43 -12.47 -30.56
C VAL A 24 -56.06 -11.31 -29.65
N ARG A 25 -57.01 -10.76 -28.89
CA ARG A 25 -56.75 -9.69 -27.92
C ARG A 25 -55.81 -10.16 -26.81
N SER A 26 -55.98 -11.37 -26.28
CA SER A 26 -55.06 -11.92 -25.27
C SER A 26 -53.66 -12.15 -25.81
N GLN A 27 -53.51 -12.55 -27.09
CA GLN A 27 -52.19 -12.70 -27.72
C GLN A 27 -51.48 -11.34 -27.91
N PHE A 28 -52.21 -10.29 -28.31
CA PHE A 28 -51.63 -8.96 -28.40
C PHE A 28 -51.26 -8.38 -27.03
N GLU A 29 -52.13 -8.52 -26.03
CA GLU A 29 -51.85 -8.06 -24.65
C GLU A 29 -50.65 -8.82 -24.04
N MET A 30 -50.52 -10.13 -24.30
CA MET A 30 -49.33 -10.91 -23.88
C MET A 30 -48.05 -10.45 -24.57
N ASN A 31 -48.09 -10.10 -25.86
CA ASN A 31 -46.91 -9.63 -26.59
C ASN A 31 -46.46 -8.24 -26.10
N ASP A 32 -47.40 -7.33 -25.81
CA ASP A 32 -47.08 -6.01 -25.29
C ASP A 32 -46.50 -6.08 -23.86
N GLU A 33 -47.05 -6.94 -23.00
CA GLU A 33 -46.49 -7.19 -21.67
C GLU A 33 -45.10 -7.82 -21.74
N GLN A 34 -44.89 -8.79 -22.65
CA GLN A 34 -43.60 -9.41 -22.86
C GLN A 34 -42.56 -8.40 -23.36
N HIS A 35 -42.89 -7.59 -24.37
CA HIS A 35 -41.99 -6.56 -24.88
C HIS A 35 -41.66 -5.50 -23.83
N ARG A 36 -42.64 -5.14 -22.98
CA ARG A 36 -42.41 -4.23 -21.86
C ARG A 36 -41.46 -4.84 -20.84
N TYR A 37 -41.63 -6.12 -20.51
CA TYR A 37 -40.73 -6.84 -19.60
C TYR A 37 -39.32 -6.95 -20.17
N GLU A 38 -39.17 -7.35 -21.43
CA GLU A 38 -37.87 -7.40 -22.13
C GLU A 38 -37.19 -6.03 -22.12
N SER A 39 -37.92 -4.96 -22.42
CA SER A 39 -37.38 -3.60 -22.39
C SER A 39 -36.99 -3.15 -20.97
N GLN A 40 -37.67 -3.60 -19.92
CA GLN A 40 -37.26 -3.35 -18.53
C GLN A 40 -35.97 -4.07 -18.16
N VAL A 41 -35.82 -5.33 -18.58
CA VAL A 41 -34.60 -6.11 -18.36
C VAL A 41 -33.43 -5.43 -19.05
N VAL A 42 -33.59 -5.02 -20.32
CA VAL A 42 -32.55 -4.29 -21.05
C VAL A 42 -32.24 -2.94 -20.37
N ALA A 43 -33.24 -2.18 -19.92
CA ALA A 43 -33.00 -0.92 -19.18
C ALA A 43 -32.17 -1.13 -17.91
N ARG A 44 -32.42 -2.23 -17.19
CA ARG A 44 -31.67 -2.63 -16.00
C ARG A 44 -30.23 -3.01 -16.32
N ASP A 45 -30.00 -3.80 -17.36
CA ASP A 45 -28.65 -4.19 -17.79
C ASP A 45 -27.83 -2.98 -18.26
N ILE A 46 -28.49 -2.02 -18.92
CA ILE A 46 -27.88 -0.74 -19.30
C ILE A 46 -27.55 0.08 -18.04
N ALA A 47 -28.43 0.14 -17.05
CA ALA A 47 -28.16 0.80 -15.77
C ALA A 47 -26.98 0.15 -15.02
N LEU A 48 -26.89 -1.19 -15.01
CA LEU A 48 -25.74 -1.91 -14.43
C LEU A 48 -24.43 -1.55 -15.15
N SER A 49 -24.47 -1.54 -16.49
CA SER A 49 -23.30 -1.14 -17.30
C SER A 49 -22.84 0.29 -16.96
N GLY A 50 -23.78 1.21 -16.76
CA GLY A 50 -23.46 2.56 -16.30
C GLY A 50 -22.90 2.61 -14.88
N LEU A 51 -23.42 1.78 -13.97
CA LEU A 51 -22.90 1.68 -12.60
C LEU A 51 -21.46 1.20 -12.59
N ASP A 52 -21.14 0.14 -13.33
CA ASP A 52 -19.79 -0.41 -13.43
C ASP A 52 -18.82 0.64 -13.97
N ARG A 53 -19.23 1.40 -15.00
CA ARG A 53 -18.44 2.52 -15.53
C ARG A 53 -18.24 3.62 -14.51
N GLY A 54 -19.27 3.97 -13.72
CA GLY A 54 -19.17 4.93 -12.64
C GLY A 54 -18.20 4.48 -11.54
N LEU A 55 -18.25 3.21 -11.15
CA LEU A 55 -17.31 2.62 -10.18
C LEU A 55 -15.88 2.57 -10.72
N SER A 56 -15.70 2.23 -12.01
CA SER A 56 -14.39 2.30 -12.66
C SER A 56 -13.86 3.73 -12.72
N ALA A 57 -14.70 4.72 -13.03
CA ALA A 57 -14.30 6.13 -13.01
C ALA A 57 -13.87 6.58 -11.62
N ILE A 58 -14.60 6.18 -10.57
CA ILE A 58 -14.20 6.44 -9.18
C ILE A 58 -12.84 5.81 -8.88
N LYS A 59 -12.57 4.58 -9.33
CA LYS A 59 -11.27 3.92 -9.12
C LYS A 59 -10.12 4.61 -9.84
N LEU A 60 -10.37 5.12 -11.06
CA LEU A 60 -9.34 5.71 -11.91
C LEU A 60 -9.06 7.20 -11.60
N GLU A 61 -10.09 7.97 -11.25
CA GLU A 61 -10.05 9.44 -11.20
C GLU A 61 -10.50 9.97 -9.82
N LEU A 62 -10.02 9.38 -8.72
CA LEU A 62 -10.44 9.61 -7.33
C LEU A 62 -10.54 11.07 -6.84
N MET A 63 -9.97 12.04 -7.57
CA MET A 63 -9.89 13.44 -7.17
C MET A 63 -10.75 14.41 -7.99
N ASP A 64 -11.04 14.08 -9.26
CA ASP A 64 -11.58 15.06 -10.21
C ASP A 64 -12.67 14.46 -11.11
N VAL A 65 -13.35 13.41 -10.63
CA VAL A 65 -14.45 12.81 -11.39
C VAL A 65 -15.49 13.89 -11.66
N ASP A 66 -15.69 14.20 -12.95
CA ASP A 66 -16.85 14.93 -13.42
C ASP A 66 -18.07 14.24 -12.84
N ARG A 67 -18.71 14.90 -11.86
CA ARG A 67 -19.66 14.27 -10.92
C ARG A 67 -20.90 13.67 -11.59
N SER A 68 -21.03 13.84 -12.90
CA SER A 68 -22.02 13.15 -13.70
C SER A 68 -21.59 13.08 -15.15
N PHE A 69 -21.89 11.96 -15.82
CA PHE A 69 -21.85 11.85 -17.27
C PHE A 69 -23.14 11.23 -17.78
N GLY A 70 -23.77 11.87 -18.76
CA GLY A 70 -25.07 11.48 -19.31
C GLY A 70 -25.00 10.95 -20.74
N ASP A 71 -26.11 10.38 -21.20
CA ASP A 71 -26.40 10.01 -22.58
C ASP A 71 -25.34 9.11 -23.24
N ARG A 72 -24.71 8.22 -22.46
CA ARG A 72 -23.69 7.31 -22.99
C ARG A 72 -24.35 6.10 -23.65
N PRO A 73 -24.10 5.83 -24.95
CA PRO A 73 -24.76 4.73 -25.64
C PRO A 73 -24.21 3.36 -25.22
N VAL A 74 -25.09 2.38 -24.99
CA VAL A 74 -24.74 0.97 -24.78
C VAL A 74 -25.93 0.06 -25.11
N SER A 75 -25.67 -1.06 -25.79
CA SER A 75 -26.67 -2.10 -26.11
C SER A 75 -28.01 -1.59 -26.68
N GLY A 76 -27.97 -0.54 -27.51
CA GLY A 76 -29.18 0.03 -28.14
C GLY A 76 -29.98 1.01 -27.28
N GLY A 77 -29.49 1.37 -26.10
CA GLY A 77 -30.03 2.47 -25.27
C GLY A 77 -28.94 3.41 -24.78
N THR A 78 -29.24 4.16 -23.72
CA THR A 78 -28.30 5.09 -23.08
C THR A 78 -28.31 4.95 -21.56
N TYR A 79 -27.22 5.35 -20.91
CA TYR A 79 -27.18 5.49 -19.46
C TYR A 79 -26.66 6.86 -19.02
N ASP A 80 -27.12 7.29 -17.85
CA ASP A 80 -26.61 8.45 -17.12
C ASP A 80 -26.03 7.98 -15.79
N VAL A 81 -24.84 8.46 -15.45
CA VAL A 81 -24.22 8.25 -14.14
C VAL A 81 -24.17 9.59 -13.40
N ALA A 82 -24.61 9.59 -12.15
CA ALA A 82 -24.41 10.70 -11.21
C ALA A 82 -23.71 10.18 -9.96
N ILE A 83 -22.60 10.82 -9.59
CA ILE A 83 -21.81 10.53 -8.41
C ILE A 83 -21.99 11.71 -7.46
N SER A 84 -22.56 11.44 -6.29
CA SER A 84 -22.75 12.44 -5.24
C SER A 84 -22.07 12.00 -3.98
N GLU A 85 -21.29 12.88 -3.37
CA GLU A 85 -20.73 12.64 -2.05
C GLU A 85 -21.81 12.89 -0.98
N ASN A 86 -21.98 11.93 -0.07
CA ASN A 86 -22.81 12.14 1.10
C ASN A 86 -22.04 12.95 2.17
N TYR A 87 -22.71 13.31 3.25
CA TYR A 87 -22.07 14.08 4.32
C TYR A 87 -20.85 13.39 4.97
N TYR A 88 -20.76 12.05 4.88
CA TYR A 88 -19.75 11.21 5.50
C TYR A 88 -18.54 10.95 4.60
N GLY A 89 -18.54 11.49 3.38
CA GLY A 89 -17.49 11.24 2.40
C GLY A 89 -17.68 9.97 1.57
N ASP A 90 -18.75 9.20 1.81
CA ASP A 90 -19.07 8.08 0.92
C ASP A 90 -19.59 8.63 -0.41
N LEU A 91 -19.28 7.94 -1.49
CA LEU A 91 -19.78 8.29 -2.82
C LEU A 91 -21.02 7.45 -3.12
N ALA A 92 -22.16 8.11 -3.30
CA ALA A 92 -23.34 7.49 -3.88
C ALA A 92 -23.28 7.59 -5.40
N VAL A 93 -23.23 6.43 -6.06
CA VAL A 93 -23.27 6.30 -7.52
C VAL A 93 -24.69 5.91 -7.92
N THR A 94 -25.33 6.75 -8.71
CA THR A 94 -26.64 6.50 -9.30
C THR A 94 -26.48 6.34 -10.79
N SER A 95 -26.88 5.20 -11.32
CA SER A 95 -26.91 4.92 -12.76
C SER A 95 -28.34 4.76 -13.25
N LYS A 96 -28.70 5.45 -14.34
CA LYS A 96 -30.03 5.42 -14.94
C LYS A 96 -29.92 4.92 -16.37
N GLY A 97 -30.42 3.70 -16.63
CA GLY A 97 -30.46 3.12 -17.97
C GLY A 97 -31.79 3.39 -18.65
N THR A 98 -31.75 3.70 -19.95
CA THR A 98 -32.92 4.05 -20.77
C THR A 98 -32.90 3.29 -22.10
N VAL A 99 -34.02 2.64 -22.46
CA VAL A 99 -34.26 2.02 -23.78
C VAL A 99 -35.69 2.32 -24.21
N GLY A 100 -35.85 3.07 -25.30
CA GLY A 100 -37.16 3.57 -25.72
C GLY A 100 -37.79 4.46 -24.65
N GLN A 101 -38.93 4.02 -24.09
CA GLN A 101 -39.64 4.71 -23.00
C GLN A 101 -39.37 4.10 -21.62
N MET A 102 -38.60 3.00 -21.56
CA MET A 102 -38.34 2.30 -20.30
C MET A 102 -37.10 2.87 -19.63
N ARG A 103 -37.21 3.14 -18.33
CA ARG A 103 -36.11 3.63 -17.50
C ARG A 103 -35.92 2.74 -16.28
N HIS A 104 -34.67 2.48 -15.92
CA HIS A 104 -34.32 1.77 -14.69
C HIS A 104 -33.22 2.53 -13.95
N GLU A 105 -33.29 2.60 -12.63
CA GLU A 105 -32.31 3.30 -11.80
C GLU A 105 -31.70 2.36 -10.76
N ILE A 106 -30.37 2.35 -10.71
CA ILE A 106 -29.59 1.58 -9.73
C ILE A 106 -28.75 2.54 -8.92
N ARG A 107 -28.76 2.36 -7.60
CA ARG A 107 -27.94 3.13 -6.67
C ARG A 107 -26.98 2.22 -5.93
N SER A 108 -25.74 2.67 -5.79
CA SER A 108 -24.68 2.02 -5.02
C SER A 108 -23.98 3.04 -4.14
N ASN A 109 -23.54 2.63 -2.95
CA ASN A 109 -22.67 3.42 -2.09
C ASN A 109 -21.27 2.83 -2.11
N VAL A 110 -20.29 3.66 -2.41
CA VAL A 110 -18.87 3.37 -2.33
C VAL A 110 -18.36 3.92 -1.00
N ILE A 111 -17.93 3.01 -0.14
CA ILE A 111 -17.27 3.34 1.12
C ILE A 111 -15.76 3.19 0.88
N PHE A 112 -15.01 4.20 1.31
CA PHE A 112 -13.55 4.13 1.36
C PHE A 112 -13.14 3.51 2.69
N GLU A 113 -12.47 2.37 2.64
CA GLU A 113 -11.83 1.82 3.83
C GLU A 113 -10.63 2.69 4.22
N SER A 114 -10.43 2.85 5.52
CA SER A 114 -9.28 3.58 6.05
C SER A 114 -7.99 2.82 5.70
N PRO A 115 -6.94 3.49 5.23
CA PRO A 115 -5.62 2.88 5.03
C PRO A 115 -4.93 2.50 6.34
N ILE A 116 -5.50 2.85 7.50
CA ILE A 116 -5.00 2.48 8.82
C ILE A 116 -6.08 1.72 9.60
N ASP A 117 -5.67 0.64 10.27
CA ASP A 117 -6.54 -0.27 11.04
C ASP A 117 -6.50 0.00 12.55
N ALA A 118 -5.90 1.13 12.96
CA ALA A 118 -5.85 1.59 14.34
C ALA A 118 -5.85 3.12 14.42
N ALA A 119 -6.17 3.67 15.59
CA ALA A 119 -5.98 5.11 15.85
C ALA A 119 -4.48 5.49 15.85
N LEU A 120 -3.66 4.61 16.43
CA LEU A 120 -2.20 4.73 16.46
C LEU A 120 -1.56 3.42 16.00
N VAL A 121 -0.59 3.53 15.10
CA VAL A 121 0.22 2.40 14.64
C VAL A 121 1.69 2.69 14.95
N LEU A 122 2.37 1.72 15.56
CA LEU A 122 3.75 1.81 15.98
C LEU A 122 4.51 0.59 15.42
N THR A 123 5.50 0.81 14.56
CA THR A 123 6.35 -0.27 14.03
C THR A 123 7.81 0.09 14.20
N GLY A 124 8.64 -0.85 14.65
CA GLY A 124 10.05 -0.59 14.94
C GLY A 124 10.71 -1.70 15.76
N GLU A 125 12.04 -1.73 15.73
CA GLU A 125 12.87 -2.70 16.46
C GLU A 125 12.96 -2.34 17.95
N GLY A 126 11.87 -2.55 18.68
CA GLY A 126 11.72 -2.21 20.10
C GLY A 126 10.97 -0.89 20.31
N LEU A 127 10.32 -0.74 21.46
CA LEU A 127 9.39 0.37 21.70
C LEU A 127 9.47 0.88 23.14
N ASP A 128 10.10 2.02 23.37
CA ASP A 128 10.11 2.65 24.70
C ASP A 128 8.86 3.53 24.83
N VAL A 129 7.88 3.06 25.61
CA VAL A 129 6.63 3.81 25.82
C VAL A 129 6.69 4.51 27.16
N ASP A 130 6.55 5.83 27.16
CA ASP A 130 6.32 6.61 28.38
C ASP A 130 4.93 7.25 28.34
N SER A 131 4.26 7.30 29.49
CA SER A 131 2.95 7.92 29.55
C SER A 131 2.62 8.49 30.92
N SER A 132 2.02 9.69 30.92
CA SER A 132 1.60 10.35 32.17
C SER A 132 0.35 11.21 31.99
N GLY A 133 -0.47 11.36 33.03
CA GLY A 133 -1.69 12.18 32.96
C GLY A 133 -2.93 11.45 32.41
N THR A 134 -3.81 12.17 31.73
CA THR A 134 -5.16 11.73 31.28
C THR A 134 -5.30 11.74 29.77
N TYR A 135 -4.28 11.30 29.05
CA TYR A 135 -4.31 11.20 27.59
C TYR A 135 -5.31 10.12 27.11
N LEU A 136 -5.63 10.15 25.81
CA LEU A 136 -6.56 9.19 25.20
C LEU A 136 -6.10 8.76 23.80
N ILE A 137 -6.03 7.45 23.57
CA ILE A 137 -5.91 6.85 22.24
C ILE A 137 -7.17 6.03 21.98
N SER A 138 -7.98 6.46 21.01
CA SER A 138 -9.31 5.90 20.79
C SER A 138 -9.51 5.49 19.33
N GLY A 139 -9.55 4.18 19.08
CA GLY A 139 -10.01 3.57 17.84
C GLY A 139 -11.52 3.64 17.62
N MET A 140 -12.28 4.14 18.59
CA MET A 140 -13.72 4.41 18.39
C MET A 140 -13.89 5.58 17.44
N ASP A 141 -14.69 5.39 16.39
CA ASP A 141 -14.91 6.41 15.38
C ASP A 141 -15.51 7.68 16.00
N ALA A 142 -14.79 8.77 15.87
CA ALA A 142 -15.13 10.09 16.35
C ALA A 142 -15.39 11.00 15.17
N ARG A 143 -16.35 11.93 15.34
CA ARG A 143 -16.51 12.99 14.36
C ARG A 143 -15.45 14.06 14.53
N MET A 144 -15.08 14.65 13.40
CA MET A 144 -14.27 15.85 13.37
C MET A 144 -15.00 17.01 14.06
N PRO A 145 -14.35 17.73 15.01
CA PRO A 145 -14.93 18.91 15.64
C PRO A 145 -15.36 19.98 14.65
N SER A 146 -14.66 20.10 13.52
CA SER A 146 -15.00 21.03 12.45
C SER A 146 -16.35 20.76 11.77
N VAL A 147 -16.83 19.54 11.85
CA VAL A 147 -18.05 19.07 11.21
C VAL A 147 -19.19 19.06 12.22
N LYS A 148 -19.03 18.27 13.28
CA LYS A 148 -19.98 18.14 14.39
C LYS A 148 -19.33 17.36 15.52
N THR A 149 -19.65 17.68 16.77
CA THR A 149 -19.22 16.85 17.91
C THR A 149 -20.04 15.56 18.02
N GLY A 150 -19.41 14.46 18.44
CA GLY A 150 -20.08 13.18 18.75
C GLY A 150 -19.37 11.94 18.21
N SER A 151 -20.02 10.78 18.36
CA SER A 151 -19.57 9.53 17.72
C SER A 151 -19.73 9.63 16.21
N GLY A 152 -18.75 9.10 15.50
CA GLY A 152 -18.81 8.88 14.08
C GLY A 152 -19.76 7.73 13.71
N TYR A 153 -19.79 7.38 12.43
CA TYR A 153 -20.70 6.38 11.87
C TYR A 153 -19.98 5.19 11.26
N LEU A 154 -18.66 5.27 11.15
CA LEU A 154 -17.83 4.23 10.57
C LEU A 154 -17.45 3.21 11.64
N ARG A 155 -16.91 2.09 11.16
CA ARG A 155 -16.48 0.99 12.02
C ARG A 155 -15.37 1.48 12.95
N SER A 156 -15.48 1.17 14.24
CA SER A 156 -14.38 1.33 15.17
C SER A 156 -13.20 0.45 14.76
N VAL A 157 -12.00 0.98 14.90
CA VAL A 157 -10.74 0.29 14.66
C VAL A 157 -10.03 0.03 15.98
N LYS A 158 -8.84 -0.57 15.95
CA LYS A 158 -8.05 -0.81 17.17
C LYS A 158 -7.58 0.50 17.79
N GLY A 159 -7.36 0.51 19.10
CA GLY A 159 -6.74 1.66 19.76
C GLY A 159 -5.31 1.84 19.28
N ILE A 160 -4.48 0.83 19.53
CA ILE A 160 -3.09 0.76 19.08
C ILE A 160 -2.83 -0.54 18.32
N MET A 161 -2.05 -0.47 17.24
CA MET A 161 -1.50 -1.64 16.57
C MET A 161 0.02 -1.59 16.47
N THR A 162 0.64 -2.76 16.61
CA THR A 162 2.09 -2.96 16.43
C THR A 162 2.41 -3.97 15.34
N ASP A 163 3.67 -4.02 14.92
CA ASP A 163 4.21 -5.07 14.06
C ASP A 163 4.44 -6.38 14.82
N THR A 164 5.10 -6.31 15.99
CA THR A 164 5.49 -7.50 16.75
C THR A 164 4.64 -7.74 18.00
N PRO A 165 4.52 -9.01 18.44
CA PRO A 165 3.92 -9.33 19.74
C PRO A 165 4.66 -8.73 20.93
N ALA A 166 5.99 -8.55 20.84
CA ALA A 166 6.81 -8.01 21.94
C ALA A 166 6.44 -6.55 22.23
N SER A 167 6.39 -5.71 21.20
CA SER A 167 5.99 -4.30 21.32
C SER A 167 4.56 -4.16 21.85
N ARG A 168 3.65 -5.08 21.49
CA ARG A 168 2.31 -5.13 22.07
C ARG A 168 2.34 -5.36 23.58
N PHE A 169 3.10 -6.34 24.06
CA PHE A 169 3.17 -6.64 25.50
C PHE A 169 3.76 -5.48 26.30
N GLU A 170 4.72 -4.77 25.72
CA GLU A 170 5.32 -3.57 26.30
C GLU A 170 4.29 -2.44 26.47
N ILE A 171 3.50 -2.15 25.43
CA ILE A 171 2.40 -1.18 25.51
C ILE A 171 1.37 -1.58 26.56
N GLU A 172 0.94 -2.84 26.56
CA GLU A 172 -0.04 -3.36 27.53
C GLU A 172 0.49 -3.28 28.98
N GLY A 173 1.80 -3.35 29.17
CA GLY A 173 2.46 -3.23 30.47
C GLY A 173 2.63 -1.79 30.95
N THR A 174 2.79 -0.84 30.03
CA THR A 174 3.14 0.55 30.36
C THR A 174 1.96 1.52 30.32
N ILE A 175 1.05 1.37 29.35
CA ILE A 175 -0.11 2.25 29.21
C ILE A 175 -1.30 1.71 30.01
N THR A 176 -1.97 2.58 30.77
CA THR A 176 -3.22 2.21 31.45
C THR A 176 -4.32 1.89 30.44
N ALA A 177 -4.93 0.70 30.57
CA ALA A 177 -5.99 0.24 29.68
C ALA A 177 -7.15 1.24 29.47
N SER A 178 -7.50 2.05 30.48
CA SER A 178 -8.55 3.08 30.35
C SER A 178 -8.21 4.24 29.42
N SER A 179 -6.92 4.43 29.10
CA SER A 179 -6.44 5.46 28.17
C SER A 179 -6.42 4.97 26.73
N ILE A 180 -6.69 3.68 26.49
CA ILE A 180 -6.79 3.08 25.16
C ILE A 180 -8.19 2.51 24.98
N ASN A 181 -8.92 2.91 23.95
CA ASN A 181 -10.19 2.29 23.58
C ASN A 181 -10.17 1.98 22.07
N GLY A 182 -10.93 0.99 21.63
CA GLY A 182 -11.09 0.66 20.23
C GLY A 182 -11.98 -0.56 20.04
N GLU A 183 -11.87 -1.20 18.90
CA GLU A 183 -12.51 -2.47 18.63
C GLU A 183 -12.00 -3.54 19.62
N GLY A 184 -12.87 -3.95 20.54
CA GLY A 184 -12.54 -4.83 21.66
C GLY A 184 -12.74 -4.19 23.05
N GLY A 185 -12.98 -2.87 23.12
CA GLY A 185 -13.20 -2.13 24.36
C GLY A 185 -11.92 -1.48 24.90
N ASP A 186 -11.85 -1.32 26.21
CA ASP A 186 -10.71 -0.72 26.91
C ASP A 186 -9.47 -1.61 26.79
N GLY A 187 -8.29 -1.00 26.63
CA GLY A 187 -7.03 -1.70 26.39
C GLY A 187 -6.92 -2.33 24.99
N SER A 188 -7.60 -1.76 23.98
CA SER A 188 -7.56 -2.27 22.59
C SER A 188 -6.18 -2.09 21.95
N VAL A 189 -5.28 -3.04 22.22
CA VAL A 189 -3.94 -3.18 21.61
C VAL A 189 -3.87 -4.50 20.85
N SER A 190 -3.37 -4.46 19.61
CA SER A 190 -3.14 -5.66 18.81
C SER A 190 -1.81 -5.58 18.04
N HIS A 191 -1.42 -6.68 17.39
CA HIS A 191 -0.22 -6.74 16.56
C HIS A 191 -0.55 -7.34 15.18
N GLY A 192 0.43 -7.35 14.29
CA GLY A 192 0.34 -7.99 12.98
C GLY A 192 0.21 -7.01 11.83
N VAL A 193 0.65 -5.76 12.02
CA VAL A 193 0.77 -4.84 10.90
C VAL A 193 2.08 -5.07 10.15
N ASP A 194 2.03 -4.95 8.83
CA ASP A 194 3.20 -4.97 7.95
C ASP A 194 3.77 -3.54 7.81
N PRO A 195 4.99 -3.27 8.30
CA PRO A 195 5.62 -1.94 8.19
C PRO A 195 5.73 -1.43 6.74
N SER A 196 5.88 -2.33 5.76
CA SER A 196 6.00 -1.95 4.33
C SER A 196 4.73 -1.27 3.79
N THR A 197 3.58 -1.56 4.40
CA THR A 197 2.31 -0.90 4.06
C THR A 197 2.37 0.59 4.36
N TYR A 198 2.95 0.98 5.50
CA TYR A 198 3.05 2.40 5.87
C TYR A 198 4.15 3.13 5.14
N GLU A 199 5.27 2.47 4.83
CA GLU A 199 6.27 3.08 3.95
C GLU A 199 5.67 3.37 2.57
N THR A 200 4.87 2.45 2.03
CA THR A 200 4.16 2.66 0.76
C THR A 200 3.22 3.87 0.83
N ILE A 201 2.38 3.94 1.88
CA ILE A 201 1.47 5.08 2.11
C ILE A 201 2.26 6.39 2.24
N PHE A 202 3.40 6.35 2.94
CA PHE A 202 4.27 7.49 3.17
C PHE A 202 4.90 8.00 1.88
N VAL A 203 5.56 7.14 1.10
CA VAL A 203 6.16 7.50 -0.20
C VAL A 203 5.10 8.08 -1.14
N GLN A 204 3.91 7.48 -1.18
CA GLN A 204 2.81 7.98 -1.99
C GLN A 204 2.31 9.35 -1.52
N ALA A 205 2.13 9.54 -0.22
CA ALA A 205 1.76 10.83 0.35
C ALA A 205 2.82 11.89 0.05
N MET A 206 4.11 11.56 0.23
CA MET A 206 5.23 12.48 -0.05
C MET A 206 5.22 12.95 -1.50
N SER A 207 4.99 12.04 -2.46
CA SER A 207 4.93 12.38 -3.89
C SER A 207 3.83 13.40 -4.24
N ARG A 208 2.89 13.62 -3.31
CA ARG A 208 1.72 14.52 -3.44
C ARG A 208 1.76 15.69 -2.47
N SER A 209 2.92 16.00 -1.89
CA SER A 209 3.05 17.12 -0.97
C SER A 209 2.66 18.44 -1.65
N ASP A 210 1.63 19.12 -1.13
CA ASP A 210 1.27 20.47 -1.58
C ASP A 210 2.23 21.51 -1.01
N LYS A 211 2.78 21.22 0.18
CA LYS A 211 3.61 22.14 0.95
C LYS A 211 4.72 21.38 1.65
N VAL A 212 5.95 21.70 1.30
CA VAL A 212 7.13 21.36 2.10
C VAL A 212 7.40 22.53 3.04
N VAL A 213 7.47 22.27 4.34
CA VAL A 213 7.81 23.26 5.37
C VAL A 213 9.24 22.97 5.82
N PRO A 214 10.24 23.61 5.21
CA PRO A 214 11.62 23.11 5.23
C PRO A 214 12.36 23.38 6.54
N THR A 215 11.91 24.32 7.38
CA THR A 215 12.56 24.64 8.65
C THR A 215 11.59 25.29 9.63
N ALA A 216 11.77 25.00 10.93
CA ALA A 216 11.15 25.73 12.03
C ALA A 216 11.34 27.27 11.90
N PRO A 217 10.47 28.10 12.48
CA PRO A 217 9.32 27.76 13.33
C PRO A 217 8.10 27.22 12.55
N TYR A 218 7.43 26.19 13.08
CA TYR A 218 6.20 25.64 12.50
C TYR A 218 4.95 26.26 13.15
N PHE A 219 4.10 26.92 12.37
CA PHE A 219 2.80 27.45 12.80
C PHE A 219 1.89 27.68 11.57
N GLY A 220 0.58 27.76 11.79
CA GLY A 220 -0.41 28.09 10.76
C GLY A 220 -1.62 27.16 10.71
N THR A 221 -2.49 27.39 9.73
CA THR A 221 -3.62 26.51 9.40
C THR A 221 -3.42 25.94 7.99
N PHE A 222 -3.50 24.62 7.85
CA PHE A 222 -3.24 23.92 6.60
C PHE A 222 -4.45 23.14 6.12
N GLY A 223 -4.82 23.29 4.85
CA GLY A 223 -5.97 22.60 4.26
C GLY A 223 -7.33 23.08 4.77
N THR A 224 -8.38 22.58 4.15
CA THR A 224 -9.78 22.79 4.51
C THR A 224 -10.55 21.46 4.43
N ILE A 225 -11.83 21.46 4.80
CA ILE A 225 -12.64 20.23 4.74
C ILE A 225 -12.88 19.76 3.30
N ASN A 226 -12.94 20.70 2.36
CA ASN A 226 -13.19 20.43 0.95
C ASN A 226 -11.88 20.32 0.15
N ASP A 227 -10.76 20.74 0.74
CA ASP A 227 -9.44 20.76 0.11
C ASP A 227 -8.37 20.42 1.17
N PRO A 228 -8.24 19.14 1.56
CA PRO A 228 -7.23 18.72 2.54
C PRO A 228 -5.82 18.96 1.97
N ALA A 229 -4.86 19.33 2.83
CA ALA A 229 -3.47 19.58 2.44
C ALA A 229 -2.55 18.40 2.82
N VAL A 230 -1.59 18.09 1.98
CA VAL A 230 -0.45 17.21 2.26
C VAL A 230 0.74 18.10 2.62
N VAL A 231 1.02 18.19 3.91
CA VAL A 231 2.10 18.99 4.48
C VAL A 231 3.25 18.07 4.83
N SER A 232 4.44 18.38 4.33
CA SER A 232 5.65 17.62 4.60
C SER A 232 6.67 18.45 5.35
N VAL A 233 7.25 17.86 6.40
CA VAL A 233 8.30 18.43 7.24
C VAL A 233 9.49 17.48 7.17
N VAL A 234 10.69 18.01 6.95
CA VAL A 234 11.93 17.24 6.94
C VAL A 234 12.72 17.57 8.19
N GLY A 235 13.09 16.57 8.97
CA GLY A 235 13.67 16.69 10.30
C GLY A 235 12.62 16.90 11.39
N ASP A 236 13.07 17.41 12.55
CA ASP A 236 12.24 17.53 13.73
C ASP A 236 11.07 18.50 13.54
N PHE A 237 9.88 18.05 13.93
CA PHE A 237 8.65 18.82 13.96
C PHE A 237 8.33 19.23 15.39
N GLN A 238 8.45 20.53 15.68
CA GLN A 238 8.05 21.13 16.95
C GLN A 238 7.36 22.48 16.72
N PRO A 239 6.02 22.54 16.74
CA PRO A 239 5.28 23.78 16.58
C PRO A 239 5.71 24.83 17.59
N SER A 240 6.00 26.05 17.10
CA SER A 240 6.32 27.19 17.96
C SER A 240 5.08 28.01 18.35
N GLY A 241 3.90 27.55 17.95
CA GLY A 241 2.60 28.20 18.15
C GLY A 241 1.49 27.38 17.50
N PRO A 242 0.27 27.95 17.33
CA PRO A 242 -0.88 27.26 16.76
C PRO A 242 -0.54 26.60 15.42
N PHE A 243 -0.57 25.27 15.40
CA PHE A 243 -0.39 24.46 14.20
C PHE A 243 -1.63 23.58 14.04
N THR A 244 -2.48 23.99 13.10
CA THR A 244 -3.76 23.36 12.85
C THR A 244 -3.86 22.91 11.41
N GLY A 245 -4.60 21.85 11.12
CA GLY A 245 -4.83 21.53 9.72
C GLY A 245 -5.72 20.33 9.47
N ARG A 246 -5.94 20.11 8.17
CA ARG A 246 -6.72 19.00 7.63
C ARG A 246 -5.97 18.39 6.47
N GLY A 247 -5.85 17.06 6.46
CA GLY A 247 -5.14 16.34 5.42
C GLY A 247 -4.06 15.41 5.96
N VAL A 248 -2.92 15.35 5.27
CA VAL A 248 -1.80 14.50 5.65
C VAL A 248 -0.69 15.38 6.20
N LEU A 249 -0.23 15.10 7.42
CA LEU A 249 1.02 15.64 7.94
C LEU A 249 2.08 14.56 7.86
N ILE A 250 3.18 14.85 7.18
CA ILE A 250 4.32 13.96 7.02
C ILE A 250 5.49 14.56 7.77
N VAL A 251 6.07 13.81 8.70
CA VAL A 251 7.35 14.13 9.31
C VAL A 251 8.36 13.11 8.83
N GLN A 252 9.35 13.58 8.08
CA GLN A 252 10.39 12.77 7.48
C GLN A 252 11.65 12.88 8.33
N ASP A 253 12.15 11.74 8.79
CA ASP A 253 13.50 11.60 9.30
C ASP A 253 13.81 12.51 10.51
N GLY A 254 12.84 12.64 11.43
CA GLY A 254 13.00 13.44 12.66
C GLY A 254 11.92 13.18 13.72
N ASP A 255 12.03 13.92 14.82
CA ASP A 255 11.14 13.79 15.99
C ASP A 255 9.80 14.51 15.76
N PHE A 256 8.68 13.91 16.18
CA PHE A 256 7.38 14.60 16.22
C PHE A 256 7.05 15.06 17.65
N ILE A 257 7.15 16.36 17.91
CA ILE A 257 6.89 16.96 19.23
C ILE A 257 5.68 17.91 19.12
N ALA A 258 4.52 17.47 19.61
CA ALA A 258 3.28 18.23 19.57
C ALA A 258 2.80 18.64 20.96
N GLY A 259 2.60 19.95 21.18
CA GLY A 259 2.08 20.49 22.43
C GLY A 259 0.67 21.09 22.35
N ASN A 260 0.34 21.95 23.32
CA ASN A 260 -1.00 22.54 23.49
C ASN A 260 -1.60 23.20 22.24
N ASP A 261 -0.75 23.63 21.31
CA ASP A 261 -1.12 24.40 20.14
C ASP A 261 -1.30 23.54 18.87
N PHE A 262 -1.20 22.21 18.98
CA PHE A 262 -1.32 21.28 17.85
C PHE A 262 -2.72 20.67 17.73
N SER A 263 -3.34 20.77 16.55
CA SER A 263 -4.61 20.11 16.24
C SER A 263 -4.69 19.68 14.78
N TRP A 264 -4.85 18.39 14.51
CA TRP A 264 -4.89 17.85 13.15
C TRP A 264 -6.14 17.01 12.89
N GLU A 265 -6.81 17.23 11.75
CA GLU A 265 -7.91 16.38 11.29
C GLU A 265 -7.48 15.62 10.02
N GLY A 266 -7.11 14.36 10.17
CA GLY A 266 -6.65 13.51 9.06
C GLY A 266 -5.55 12.54 9.48
N LEU A 267 -4.59 12.30 8.60
CA LEU A 267 -3.52 11.32 8.80
C LEU A 267 -2.22 12.03 9.21
N VAL A 268 -1.54 11.49 10.22
CA VAL A 268 -0.19 11.91 10.60
C VAL A 268 0.75 10.72 10.37
N LEU A 269 1.77 10.91 9.53
CA LEU A 269 2.78 9.90 9.22
C LEU A 269 4.13 10.40 9.71
N VAL A 270 4.73 9.66 10.63
CA VAL A 270 6.04 9.96 11.20
C VAL A 270 6.97 8.83 10.81
N ARG A 271 7.85 9.10 9.85
CA ARG A 271 8.95 8.18 9.53
C ARG A 271 10.15 8.62 10.34
N ARG A 272 10.57 7.78 11.29
CA ARG A 272 11.72 8.08 12.14
C ARG A 272 13.01 7.91 11.34
N SER A 273 13.91 8.88 11.47
CA SER A 273 15.33 8.60 11.22
C SER A 273 15.85 7.85 12.41
N VAL A 274 16.40 6.69 12.19
CA VAL A 274 16.99 5.86 13.24
C VAL A 274 18.09 6.57 14.06
N ALA A 275 18.59 7.75 13.63
CA ALA A 275 19.46 8.61 14.43
C ALA A 275 18.75 9.49 15.48
N ALA A 276 17.42 9.45 15.54
CA ALA A 276 16.62 10.31 16.39
C ALA A 276 16.29 9.60 17.72
N ASP A 277 16.65 10.25 18.84
CA ASP A 277 16.47 9.71 20.18
C ASP A 277 14.97 9.61 20.58
N ARG A 278 14.07 10.34 19.91
CA ARG A 278 12.64 10.39 20.27
C ARG A 278 11.68 10.46 19.08
N ALA A 279 11.11 9.33 18.69
CA ALA A 279 10.16 9.30 17.58
C ALA A 279 8.97 10.27 17.76
N VAL A 280 8.32 10.25 18.94
CA VAL A 280 7.06 10.97 19.18
C VAL A 280 6.92 11.44 20.62
N GLU A 281 6.62 12.72 20.81
CA GLU A 281 6.16 13.31 22.07
C GLU A 281 4.86 14.12 21.83
N MET A 282 3.74 13.66 22.38
CA MET A 282 2.50 14.43 22.42
C MET A 282 2.19 14.86 23.85
N ASN A 283 2.21 16.15 24.12
CA ASN A 283 1.97 16.71 25.45
C ASN A 283 0.83 17.74 25.46
N GLY A 284 0.40 18.11 26.66
CA GLY A 284 -0.60 19.15 26.85
C GLY A 284 -1.97 18.80 26.27
N ASN A 285 -2.53 19.67 25.44
CA ASN A 285 -3.84 19.51 24.78
C ASN A 285 -3.73 19.19 23.28
N SER A 286 -2.59 18.64 22.82
CA SER A 286 -2.42 18.23 21.43
C SER A 286 -3.50 17.22 21.01
N VAL A 287 -4.05 17.37 19.81
CA VAL A 287 -5.13 16.49 19.35
C VAL A 287 -5.00 16.09 17.89
N ILE A 288 -5.27 14.81 17.61
CA ILE A 288 -5.43 14.25 16.27
C ILE A 288 -6.83 13.65 16.17
N TYR A 289 -7.62 14.07 15.18
CA TYR A 289 -8.87 13.46 14.76
C TYR A 289 -8.67 12.78 13.40
N GLY A 290 -8.48 11.47 13.41
CA GLY A 290 -8.03 10.68 12.28
C GLY A 290 -7.06 9.63 12.83
N GLY A 291 -5.88 9.45 12.26
CA GLY A 291 -4.93 8.57 12.93
C GLY A 291 -3.48 8.82 12.59
N MET A 292 -2.64 8.05 13.24
CA MET A 292 -1.22 8.27 13.29
C MET A 292 -0.49 6.96 13.04
N ALA A 293 0.51 6.98 12.18
CA ALA A 293 1.44 5.89 11.98
C ALA A 293 2.86 6.37 12.23
N VAL A 294 3.59 5.64 13.07
CA VAL A 294 4.99 5.89 13.43
C VAL A 294 5.76 4.64 13.06
N PHE A 295 6.76 4.79 12.20
CA PHE A 295 7.51 3.67 11.68
C PHE A 295 8.96 4.04 11.37
N ASP A 296 9.83 3.06 11.45
CA ASP A 296 11.22 3.19 11.01
C ASP A 296 11.31 3.07 9.49
N ALA A 297 12.22 3.83 8.88
CA ALA A 297 12.55 3.64 7.48
C ALA A 297 13.10 2.21 7.28
N PRO A 298 12.59 1.42 6.32
CA PRO A 298 13.09 0.08 6.07
C PRO A 298 14.59 0.13 5.72
N GLY A 299 15.41 -0.61 6.49
CA GLY A 299 16.85 -0.78 6.22
C GLY A 299 17.80 0.27 6.80
N GLY A 300 17.33 1.21 7.64
CA GLY A 300 18.20 2.22 8.24
C GLY A 300 18.89 1.78 9.53
N PHE A 301 20.22 1.86 9.61
CA PHE A 301 20.99 1.69 10.87
C PHE A 301 21.01 2.96 11.77
N SER A 302 21.10 2.86 13.10
CA SER A 302 20.64 3.95 14.00
C SER A 302 21.57 5.06 14.47
N ALA A 303 22.65 5.40 13.76
CA ALA A 303 23.19 6.74 13.97
C ALA A 303 23.84 7.27 12.71
N SER A 304 23.59 8.54 12.39
CA SER A 304 24.26 9.25 11.29
C SER A 304 25.78 9.20 11.44
N THR A 305 26.29 9.22 12.67
CA THR A 305 27.72 9.00 12.98
C THR A 305 28.15 7.55 12.75
N CYS A 306 27.27 6.58 13.02
CA CYS A 306 27.53 5.14 12.82
C CYS A 306 27.58 4.76 11.34
N LYS A 307 26.84 5.47 10.49
CA LYS A 307 26.81 5.28 9.03
C LYS A 307 27.90 6.04 8.29
N ASP A 308 28.66 6.89 8.96
CA ASP A 308 29.82 7.54 8.36
C ASP A 308 31.03 6.60 8.39
N VAL A 309 30.93 5.49 7.67
CA VAL A 309 32.06 4.58 7.39
C VAL A 309 32.62 4.96 6.03
N PRO A 310 33.58 5.90 5.95
CA PRO A 310 34.23 6.22 4.68
C PRO A 310 34.93 4.98 4.13
N PHE A 311 34.57 4.59 2.92
CA PHE A 311 35.19 3.49 2.20
C PHE A 311 35.55 3.90 0.77
N THR A 312 36.46 3.16 0.17
CA THR A 312 36.78 3.24 -1.25
C THR A 312 36.43 1.93 -1.93
N ILE A 313 36.00 1.99 -3.18
CA ILE A 313 35.94 0.82 -4.05
C ILE A 313 37.28 0.75 -4.79
N ASP A 314 38.13 -0.22 -4.44
CA ASP A 314 39.39 -0.49 -5.14
C ASP A 314 39.20 -1.71 -6.05
N GLY A 315 39.12 -1.44 -7.36
CA GLY A 315 38.63 -2.42 -8.33
C GLY A 315 37.17 -2.77 -8.08
N VAL A 316 36.95 -3.91 -7.43
CA VAL A 316 35.64 -4.47 -7.10
C VAL A 316 35.52 -4.84 -5.61
N SER A 317 36.50 -4.46 -4.78
CA SER A 317 36.43 -4.64 -3.34
C SER A 317 36.03 -3.36 -2.62
N THR A 318 35.24 -3.48 -1.57
CA THR A 318 34.89 -2.41 -0.64
C THR A 318 35.94 -2.35 0.47
N VAL A 319 36.66 -1.24 0.60
CA VAL A 319 37.72 -1.04 1.60
C VAL A 319 37.36 0.12 2.55
N PRO A 320 36.82 -0.18 3.75
CA PRO A 320 36.54 0.82 4.78
C PRO A 320 37.81 1.42 5.34
N THR A 321 37.80 2.70 5.73
CA THR A 321 38.98 3.39 6.28
C THR A 321 38.99 3.48 7.80
N VAL A 322 37.88 3.11 8.45
CA VAL A 322 37.71 3.09 9.92
C VAL A 322 37.24 1.72 10.39
N PRO A 323 37.47 1.33 11.67
CA PRO A 323 36.91 0.11 12.23
C PRO A 323 35.39 0.04 12.07
N PHE A 324 34.87 -1.13 11.69
CA PHE A 324 33.48 -1.29 11.33
C PHE A 324 32.89 -2.64 11.74
N LEU A 325 31.58 -2.71 11.86
CA LEU A 325 30.80 -3.94 11.88
C LEU A 325 30.22 -4.16 10.48
N LEU A 326 30.16 -5.41 10.02
CA LEU A 326 29.66 -5.81 8.71
C LEU A 326 28.27 -6.44 8.77
N LYS A 327 27.34 -6.01 7.91
CA LYS A 327 26.10 -6.75 7.58
C LYS A 327 26.12 -7.04 6.09
N THR A 328 25.91 -8.29 5.72
CA THR A 328 25.80 -8.71 4.32
C THR A 328 24.46 -9.38 4.09
N GLU A 329 23.76 -9.01 3.02
CA GLU A 329 22.43 -9.50 2.67
C GLU A 329 22.40 -9.95 1.22
N VAL A 330 21.96 -11.17 0.94
CA VAL A 330 21.60 -11.57 -0.43
C VAL A 330 20.22 -11.00 -0.72
N LEU A 331 20.17 -10.00 -1.60
CA LEU A 331 18.92 -9.38 -2.06
C LEU A 331 18.15 -10.31 -3.00
N GLY A 332 18.90 -11.17 -3.72
CA GLY A 332 18.35 -12.20 -4.57
C GLY A 332 19.44 -12.89 -5.38
N ALA A 333 19.05 -13.98 -6.03
CA ALA A 333 19.83 -14.68 -7.04
C ALA A 333 18.82 -15.26 -8.03
N ALA A 334 19.05 -15.08 -9.32
CA ALA A 334 18.18 -15.64 -10.35
C ALA A 334 19.01 -16.16 -11.52
N ILE A 335 19.23 -17.48 -11.54
CA ILE A 335 19.91 -18.18 -12.62
C ILE A 335 19.23 -19.52 -12.90
N SER A 336 19.05 -19.86 -14.17
CA SER A 336 18.42 -21.10 -14.60
C SER A 336 19.17 -21.72 -15.76
N SER A 337 19.14 -23.05 -15.86
CA SER A 337 19.73 -23.75 -17.00
C SER A 337 18.75 -23.74 -18.16
N GLY A 338 18.73 -22.63 -18.91
CA GLY A 338 17.83 -22.43 -20.06
C GLY A 338 16.35 -22.62 -19.72
N GLY A 339 15.92 -22.22 -18.52
CA GLY A 339 14.55 -22.38 -18.02
C GLY A 339 14.15 -23.81 -17.63
N SER A 340 15.06 -24.78 -17.68
CA SER A 340 14.73 -26.18 -17.37
C SER A 340 14.75 -26.52 -15.88
N TYR A 341 15.61 -25.85 -15.11
CA TYR A 341 15.71 -25.91 -13.66
C TYR A 341 16.51 -24.70 -13.15
N ASP A 342 16.26 -24.30 -11.90
CA ASP A 342 17.02 -23.26 -11.24
C ASP A 342 18.39 -23.79 -10.84
N MET A 343 19.44 -23.10 -11.28
CA MET A 343 20.81 -23.47 -10.95
C MET A 343 21.10 -23.01 -9.52
N PRO A 344 21.55 -23.90 -8.60
CA PRO A 344 21.94 -23.46 -7.28
C PRO A 344 23.06 -22.42 -7.37
N VAL A 345 23.00 -21.45 -6.45
CA VAL A 345 24.02 -20.42 -6.29
C VAL A 345 24.50 -20.48 -4.85
N THR A 346 25.81 -20.57 -4.65
CA THR A 346 26.43 -20.47 -3.33
C THR A 346 27.19 -19.16 -3.24
N SER A 347 27.17 -18.53 -2.05
CA SER A 347 27.83 -17.25 -1.81
C SER A 347 28.65 -17.29 -0.52
N ARG A 348 29.74 -16.53 -0.48
CA ARG A 348 30.62 -16.38 0.68
C ARG A 348 31.12 -14.96 0.81
N VAL A 349 31.54 -14.62 2.02
CA VAL A 349 32.01 -13.29 2.39
C VAL A 349 33.42 -13.39 2.95
N HIS A 350 34.34 -12.62 2.39
CA HIS A 350 35.69 -12.48 2.88
C HIS A 350 35.87 -11.13 3.59
N THR A 351 36.56 -11.18 4.72
CA THR A 351 36.96 -10.01 5.49
C THR A 351 38.46 -10.08 5.73
N GLY A 352 39.24 -9.43 4.85
CA GLY A 352 40.67 -9.65 4.80
C GLY A 352 41.00 -11.07 4.38
N SER A 353 41.86 -11.74 5.16
CA SER A 353 42.20 -13.15 4.94
C SER A 353 41.15 -14.14 5.46
N THR A 354 40.11 -13.66 6.16
CA THR A 354 39.10 -14.54 6.78
C THR A 354 38.02 -14.87 5.74
N THR A 355 37.70 -16.15 5.59
CA THR A 355 36.61 -16.63 4.72
C THR A 355 35.44 -17.08 5.57
N ASN A 356 34.25 -16.59 5.25
CA ASN A 356 33.00 -16.93 5.94
C ASN A 356 32.00 -17.49 4.94
N ASP A 357 31.44 -18.66 5.26
CA ASP A 357 30.39 -19.34 4.48
C ASP A 357 29.06 -19.31 5.27
N PRO A 358 28.42 -18.13 5.43
CA PRO A 358 27.34 -17.95 6.41
C PRO A 358 26.01 -18.62 6.04
N TRP A 359 25.81 -18.94 4.75
CA TRP A 359 24.55 -19.47 4.24
C TRP A 359 24.60 -20.97 3.94
N GLY A 360 25.58 -21.67 4.50
CA GLY A 360 25.81 -23.10 4.31
C GLY A 360 27.16 -23.38 3.66
N THR A 361 27.45 -24.65 3.38
CA THR A 361 28.76 -25.04 2.83
C THR A 361 28.90 -24.53 1.39
N TYR A 362 29.78 -23.55 1.16
CA TYR A 362 29.93 -22.91 -0.15
C TYR A 362 30.30 -23.88 -1.28
N THR A 363 31.02 -24.96 -0.97
CA THR A 363 31.43 -25.99 -1.94
C THR A 363 30.36 -27.07 -2.17
N GLN A 364 29.14 -26.89 -1.68
CA GLN A 364 28.03 -27.83 -1.83
C GLN A 364 26.81 -27.10 -2.38
N ALA A 365 26.38 -27.50 -3.59
CA ALA A 365 25.30 -26.83 -4.33
C ALA A 365 24.01 -26.66 -3.52
N LEU A 366 23.60 -27.66 -2.74
CA LEU A 366 22.31 -27.65 -2.06
C LEU A 366 22.35 -26.97 -0.68
N SER A 367 23.38 -27.22 0.11
CA SER A 367 23.43 -26.72 1.49
C SER A 367 23.74 -25.23 1.55
N GLY A 368 24.50 -24.70 0.59
CA GLY A 368 24.79 -23.28 0.45
C GLY A 368 23.87 -22.52 -0.50
N ASN A 369 22.78 -23.14 -1.02
CA ASN A 369 21.97 -22.52 -2.07
C ASN A 369 21.26 -21.24 -1.57
N VAL A 370 21.51 -20.13 -2.24
CA VAL A 370 20.84 -18.84 -2.05
C VAL A 370 19.93 -18.46 -3.23
N ASN A 371 19.95 -19.21 -4.35
CA ASN A 371 18.97 -19.08 -5.43
C ASN A 371 17.70 -19.87 -5.07
N ARG A 372 16.92 -19.29 -4.16
CA ARG A 372 15.61 -19.76 -3.68
C ARG A 372 14.91 -18.65 -2.91
N ASP A 373 13.62 -18.82 -2.65
CA ASP A 373 12.85 -17.88 -1.83
C ASP A 373 13.47 -17.72 -0.43
N GLY A 374 13.63 -16.46 0.00
CA GLY A 374 14.07 -16.09 1.33
C GLY A 374 15.14 -15.00 1.35
N THR A 375 15.30 -14.37 2.51
CA THR A 375 16.37 -13.40 2.77
C THR A 375 17.52 -14.08 3.49
N PHE A 376 18.74 -13.86 3.02
CA PHE A 376 19.95 -14.43 3.61
C PHE A 376 20.83 -13.33 4.17
N THR A 377 20.97 -13.28 5.50
CA THR A 377 21.70 -12.22 6.21
C THR A 377 22.91 -12.81 6.94
N TYR A 378 24.01 -12.06 6.98
CA TYR A 378 25.24 -12.39 7.72
C TYR A 378 25.75 -11.17 8.47
N GLU A 379 25.91 -11.32 9.79
CA GLU A 379 26.34 -10.27 10.71
C GLU A 379 27.38 -10.85 11.70
N PRO A 380 28.69 -10.78 11.40
CA PRO A 380 29.70 -11.11 12.40
C PRO A 380 29.58 -10.19 13.62
N SER A 381 29.72 -10.77 14.81
CA SER A 381 29.64 -10.04 16.09
C SER A 381 30.83 -9.12 16.34
N ASP A 382 31.98 -9.46 15.77
CA ASP A 382 33.25 -8.83 16.10
C ASP A 382 33.55 -7.67 15.14
N PRO A 383 33.95 -6.50 15.68
CA PRO A 383 34.47 -5.40 14.87
C PRO A 383 35.63 -5.80 13.96
N ILE A 384 35.57 -5.37 12.71
CA ILE A 384 36.59 -5.54 11.70
C ILE A 384 37.45 -4.27 11.65
N PRO A 385 38.80 -4.37 11.63
CA PRO A 385 39.66 -3.21 11.52
C PRO A 385 39.46 -2.43 10.21
N GLY A 386 39.57 -1.10 10.27
CA GLY A 386 39.66 -0.28 9.06
C GLY A 386 40.88 -0.66 8.21
N GLY A 387 40.76 -0.51 6.90
CA GLY A 387 41.73 -0.96 5.90
C GLY A 387 41.60 -2.44 5.53
N THR A 388 40.65 -3.17 6.11
CA THR A 388 40.34 -4.56 5.77
C THR A 388 39.41 -4.59 4.55
N ASP A 389 39.79 -5.29 3.50
CA ASP A 389 38.97 -5.52 2.32
C ASP A 389 37.76 -6.40 2.63
N ILE A 390 36.60 -6.00 2.11
CA ILE A 390 35.41 -6.83 2.04
C ILE A 390 35.30 -7.29 0.60
N THR A 391 35.24 -8.60 0.39
CA THR A 391 34.94 -9.21 -0.90
C THR A 391 33.85 -10.25 -0.75
N VAL A 392 33.03 -10.37 -1.77
CA VAL A 392 32.00 -11.39 -1.92
C VAL A 392 32.39 -12.29 -3.11
N SER A 393 32.13 -13.59 -2.97
CA SER A 393 32.34 -14.57 -4.04
C SER A 393 31.06 -15.37 -4.26
N GLY A 394 30.75 -15.63 -5.52
CA GLY A 394 29.57 -16.37 -5.95
C GLY A 394 29.94 -17.54 -6.84
N THR A 395 29.29 -18.68 -6.65
CA THR A 395 29.43 -19.86 -7.50
C THR A 395 28.07 -20.36 -7.97
N SER A 396 27.92 -20.55 -9.28
CA SER A 396 26.76 -21.24 -9.86
C SER A 396 27.07 -22.72 -10.11
N TRP A 397 26.03 -23.55 -10.00
CA TRP A 397 26.12 -25.00 -10.10
C TRP A 397 25.25 -25.52 -11.23
N THR A 398 25.80 -26.44 -12.03
CA THR A 398 25.05 -27.13 -13.10
C THR A 398 24.83 -28.59 -12.73
N ARG A 399 23.62 -29.10 -13.02
CA ARG A 399 23.28 -30.51 -12.81
C ARG A 399 23.96 -31.37 -13.86
N THR A 400 24.75 -32.34 -13.41
CA THR A 400 25.48 -33.29 -14.27
C THR A 400 24.93 -34.72 -14.20
N ALA A 401 24.17 -35.04 -13.16
CA ALA A 401 23.55 -36.35 -12.97
C ALA A 401 22.24 -36.22 -12.17
N GLY A 402 21.49 -37.32 -12.06
CA GLY A 402 20.34 -37.44 -11.17
C GLY A 402 19.22 -36.43 -11.39
N ASP A 403 18.42 -36.22 -10.35
CA ASP A 403 17.29 -35.29 -10.33
C ASP A 403 17.63 -33.95 -9.66
N GLY A 404 18.82 -33.82 -9.04
CA GLY A 404 19.29 -32.62 -8.38
C GLY A 404 19.00 -32.59 -6.87
N THR A 405 18.52 -33.70 -6.29
CA THR A 405 18.15 -33.76 -4.86
C THR A 405 19.33 -34.03 -3.92
N VAL A 406 20.50 -34.39 -4.45
CA VAL A 406 21.74 -34.64 -3.68
C VAL A 406 22.92 -33.85 -4.25
N ASN A 407 23.93 -33.54 -3.44
CA ASN A 407 25.06 -32.69 -3.89
C ASN A 407 25.89 -33.32 -5.01
N GLU A 408 25.93 -34.65 -5.09
CA GLU A 408 26.66 -35.42 -6.11
C GLU A 408 26.08 -35.24 -7.52
N ASP A 409 24.85 -34.77 -7.63
CA ASP A 409 24.20 -34.47 -8.90
C ASP A 409 24.75 -33.19 -9.55
N TRP A 410 25.50 -32.37 -8.81
CA TRP A 410 25.90 -31.02 -9.19
C TRP A 410 27.42 -30.89 -9.40
N SER A 411 27.80 -30.06 -10.36
CA SER A 411 29.19 -29.65 -10.57
C SER A 411 29.31 -28.14 -10.69
N LYS A 412 30.47 -27.60 -10.32
CA LYS A 412 30.74 -26.16 -10.44
C LYS A 412 30.65 -25.74 -11.90
N HIS A 413 29.77 -24.78 -12.19
CA HIS A 413 29.64 -24.18 -13.53
C HIS A 413 30.56 -22.99 -13.66
N MET A 414 30.39 -21.99 -12.80
CA MET A 414 31.15 -20.75 -12.82
C MET A 414 31.36 -20.23 -11.41
N GLU A 415 32.48 -19.53 -11.20
CA GLU A 415 32.80 -18.87 -9.94
C GLU A 415 33.39 -17.50 -10.24
N GLN A 416 32.94 -16.49 -9.50
CA GLN A 416 33.46 -15.13 -9.56
C GLN A 416 33.77 -14.64 -8.16
N ASP A 417 34.85 -13.87 -8.05
CA ASP A 417 35.35 -13.34 -6.79
C ASP A 417 35.73 -11.87 -6.98
N SER A 418 35.15 -11.02 -6.14
CA SER A 418 35.44 -9.58 -6.14
C SER A 418 36.86 -9.21 -5.68
N GLN A 419 37.68 -10.16 -5.24
CA GLN A 419 39.10 -9.94 -4.99
C GLN A 419 39.95 -9.98 -6.28
N THR A 420 39.51 -10.73 -7.29
CA THR A 420 40.34 -11.01 -8.49
C THR A 420 40.03 -10.14 -9.70
N SER A 421 39.01 -9.28 -9.60
CA SER A 421 38.54 -8.36 -10.65
C SER A 421 38.22 -9.04 -11.99
N GLY A 422 36.93 -9.28 -12.25
CA GLY A 422 36.42 -9.81 -13.51
C GLY A 422 35.38 -8.89 -14.14
N SER A 423 35.20 -8.94 -15.46
CA SER A 423 34.15 -8.18 -16.14
C SER A 423 32.74 -8.59 -15.73
N GLN A 424 32.61 -9.80 -15.16
CA GLN A 424 31.39 -10.47 -14.69
C GLN A 424 30.94 -10.02 -13.29
N LEU A 425 31.48 -8.91 -12.79
CA LEU A 425 31.10 -8.35 -11.52
C LEU A 425 31.02 -6.83 -11.61
N LYS A 426 29.99 -6.26 -11.00
CA LYS A 426 29.83 -4.81 -10.80
C LYS A 426 29.57 -4.52 -9.34
N VAL A 427 30.04 -3.36 -8.88
CA VAL A 427 29.71 -2.84 -7.56
C VAL A 427 29.02 -1.50 -7.75
N LEU A 428 27.79 -1.37 -7.25
CA LEU A 428 27.02 -0.14 -7.26
C LEU A 428 27.27 0.65 -5.97
N ARG A 429 27.29 1.97 -6.11
CA ARG A 429 27.29 2.95 -5.02
C ARG A 429 26.13 3.94 -5.17
N ASP A 430 25.93 4.73 -4.12
CA ASP A 430 25.00 5.85 -4.15
C ASP A 430 25.22 6.76 -5.37
N GLY A 431 24.12 7.10 -6.03
CA GLY A 431 24.08 7.92 -7.24
C GLY A 431 24.42 7.21 -8.55
N ASP A 432 24.82 5.93 -8.53
CA ASP A 432 25.03 5.18 -9.76
C ASP A 432 23.71 5.04 -10.56
N PRO A 433 23.77 4.96 -11.90
CA PRO A 433 22.57 4.67 -12.69
C PRO A 433 22.02 3.29 -12.33
N VAL A 434 20.70 3.16 -12.24
CA VAL A 434 20.05 1.85 -12.14
C VAL A 434 20.44 1.04 -13.37
N PRO A 435 20.94 -0.21 -13.22
CA PRO A 435 21.25 -1.06 -14.36
C PRO A 435 20.00 -1.31 -15.22
N ASP A 436 20.02 -0.83 -16.46
CA ASP A 436 18.99 -1.06 -17.46
C ASP A 436 19.28 -2.39 -18.18
N ILE A 437 18.98 -3.49 -17.49
CA ILE A 437 19.25 -4.84 -17.96
C ILE A 437 18.01 -5.71 -17.66
N ASP A 438 17.32 -6.12 -18.72
CA ASP A 438 16.20 -7.05 -18.63
C ASP A 438 16.68 -8.43 -18.18
N GLY A 439 15.88 -9.11 -17.36
CA GLY A 439 16.20 -10.48 -16.96
C GLY A 439 16.02 -11.49 -18.11
N TYR A 440 16.89 -12.49 -18.14
CA TYR A 440 16.81 -13.57 -19.13
C TYR A 440 15.68 -14.59 -18.82
N LEU A 441 14.87 -14.97 -19.82
CA LEU A 441 13.82 -16.01 -19.72
C LEU A 441 12.83 -15.82 -18.55
N ASP A 442 12.22 -14.63 -18.43
CA ASP A 442 11.24 -14.28 -17.39
C ASP A 442 11.79 -14.25 -15.95
N GLN A 443 13.11 -14.23 -15.79
CA GLN A 443 13.76 -13.98 -14.50
C GLN A 443 13.58 -12.52 -14.06
N GLY A 444 13.58 -12.30 -12.73
CA GLY A 444 13.55 -10.95 -12.16
C GLY A 444 14.80 -10.17 -12.59
N SER A 445 14.60 -8.92 -13.00
CA SER A 445 15.67 -8.03 -13.42
C SER A 445 16.52 -7.59 -12.22
N VAL A 446 17.73 -7.06 -12.48
CA VAL A 446 18.52 -6.37 -11.42
C VAL A 446 17.69 -5.27 -10.75
N ALA A 447 16.88 -4.52 -11.51
CA ALA A 447 16.04 -3.45 -11.00
C ALA A 447 14.98 -3.97 -10.00
N ASP A 448 14.47 -5.18 -10.19
CA ASP A 448 13.52 -5.79 -9.25
C ASP A 448 14.20 -6.06 -7.90
N PHE A 449 15.40 -6.64 -7.92
CA PHE A 449 16.16 -6.95 -6.71
C PHE A 449 16.65 -5.73 -5.93
N VAL A 450 16.95 -4.63 -6.64
CA VAL A 450 17.41 -3.38 -6.02
C VAL A 450 16.32 -2.32 -5.91
N SER A 451 15.06 -2.67 -6.17
CA SER A 451 13.94 -1.72 -6.27
C SER A 451 13.79 -0.81 -5.04
N GLN A 452 14.02 -1.33 -3.84
CA GLN A 452 14.00 -0.55 -2.59
C GLN A 452 15.14 0.48 -2.47
N PHE A 453 16.17 0.37 -3.29
CA PHE A 453 17.33 1.26 -3.36
C PHE A 453 17.29 2.14 -4.62
N ILE A 454 16.13 2.30 -5.27
CA ILE A 454 15.99 3.21 -6.41
C ILE A 454 15.32 4.49 -5.92
N ASP A 455 15.98 5.64 -6.10
CA ASP A 455 15.32 6.94 -5.93
C ASP A 455 14.32 7.15 -7.09
N PRO A 456 13.01 7.19 -6.82
CA PRO A 456 11.98 7.31 -7.85
C PRO A 456 12.02 8.66 -8.58
N LEU A 457 12.66 9.68 -8.00
CA LEU A 457 12.75 11.01 -8.61
C LEU A 457 13.91 11.11 -9.61
N SER A 458 15.07 10.55 -9.26
CA SER A 458 16.28 10.65 -10.09
C SER A 458 16.54 9.42 -10.95
N ASN A 459 15.84 8.30 -10.71
CA ASN A 459 16.08 6.99 -11.32
C ASN A 459 17.56 6.57 -11.19
N ARG A 460 18.08 6.70 -9.98
CA ARG A 460 19.45 6.32 -9.58
C ARG A 460 19.41 5.45 -8.35
N ILE A 461 20.47 4.69 -8.16
CA ILE A 461 20.71 3.94 -6.94
C ILE A 461 20.84 4.94 -5.79
N ALA A 462 20.02 4.75 -4.75
CA ALA A 462 20.00 5.51 -3.51
C ALA A 462 20.49 4.58 -2.40
N LEU A 463 21.76 4.73 -2.04
CA LEU A 463 22.42 3.95 -0.99
C LEU A 463 22.94 4.87 0.11
N GLU A 464 23.02 4.34 1.32
CA GLU A 464 23.72 5.05 2.38
C GLU A 464 25.24 5.07 2.11
N ARG A 465 25.95 6.04 2.71
CA ARG A 465 27.41 6.24 2.47
C ARG A 465 28.30 5.08 2.90
N ASN A 466 27.74 4.15 3.66
CA ASN A 466 28.33 2.92 4.20
C ASN A 466 27.80 1.66 3.50
N GLN A 467 27.17 1.80 2.34
CA GLN A 467 26.58 0.68 1.61
C GLN A 467 27.15 0.55 0.20
N SER A 468 27.20 -0.69 -0.28
CA SER A 468 27.54 -1.05 -1.65
C SER A 468 26.76 -2.30 -2.06
N ILE A 469 26.32 -2.38 -3.32
CA ILE A 469 25.66 -3.58 -3.87
C ILE A 469 26.59 -4.26 -4.87
N TYR A 470 26.82 -5.56 -4.70
CA TYR A 470 27.57 -6.41 -5.61
C TYR A 470 26.60 -7.12 -6.54
N LEU A 471 26.86 -7.04 -7.85
CA LEU A 471 26.11 -7.70 -8.90
C LEU A 471 27.02 -8.70 -9.61
N PHE A 472 26.58 -9.95 -9.71
CA PHE A 472 27.36 -11.04 -10.28
C PHE A 472 26.70 -11.62 -11.52
N GLU A 473 27.55 -11.94 -12.49
CA GLU A 473 27.23 -12.74 -13.67
C GLU A 473 27.96 -14.10 -13.57
N LEU A 474 27.18 -15.15 -13.35
CA LEU A 474 27.58 -16.54 -13.11
C LEU A 474 27.03 -17.50 -14.18
N GLY A 475 26.31 -17.03 -15.20
CA GLY A 475 25.75 -17.83 -16.29
C GLY A 475 26.68 -17.93 -17.49
N THR A 476 27.29 -16.80 -17.91
CA THR A 476 28.11 -16.71 -19.12
C THR A 476 29.23 -15.66 -19.01
N SER A 477 30.35 -15.90 -19.70
CA SER A 477 31.43 -14.90 -19.82
C SER A 477 31.32 -14.04 -21.09
N ASN A 478 30.32 -14.31 -21.94
CA ASN A 478 30.09 -13.55 -23.16
C ASN A 478 29.24 -12.30 -22.87
N SER A 479 29.87 -11.13 -22.82
CA SER A 479 29.21 -9.85 -22.51
C SER A 479 28.19 -9.37 -23.55
N THR A 480 28.08 -10.05 -24.71
CA THR A 480 27.04 -9.77 -25.70
C THR A 480 25.86 -10.75 -25.63
N SER A 481 25.88 -11.69 -24.69
CA SER A 481 24.79 -12.64 -24.47
C SER A 481 23.62 -11.94 -23.76
N ALA A 482 22.39 -12.30 -24.11
CA ALA A 482 21.21 -11.85 -23.36
C ALA A 482 21.19 -12.41 -21.93
N ALA A 483 21.83 -13.55 -21.69
CA ALA A 483 22.04 -14.13 -20.37
C ALA A 483 23.26 -13.53 -19.64
N TYR A 484 23.78 -12.37 -20.07
CA TYR A 484 24.83 -11.63 -19.39
C TYR A 484 24.21 -10.41 -18.69
N ASP A 485 23.49 -10.66 -17.61
CA ASP A 485 22.55 -9.69 -17.03
C ASP A 485 22.86 -9.27 -15.58
N PHE A 486 23.89 -9.85 -14.96
CA PHE A 486 24.37 -9.50 -13.60
C PHE A 486 23.35 -9.70 -12.47
N GLN A 487 22.29 -10.49 -12.69
CA GLN A 487 21.27 -10.78 -11.67
C GLN A 487 21.42 -12.17 -11.03
N ASP A 488 22.41 -12.95 -11.48
CA ASP A 488 22.64 -14.32 -11.00
C ASP A 488 22.93 -14.37 -9.48
N LEU A 489 23.49 -13.29 -8.93
CA LEU A 489 23.60 -13.05 -7.49
C LEU A 489 23.71 -11.54 -7.22
N VAL A 490 22.87 -11.04 -6.31
CA VAL A 490 22.82 -9.63 -5.87
C VAL A 490 23.02 -9.57 -4.36
N VAL A 491 24.07 -8.88 -3.91
CA VAL A 491 24.46 -8.83 -2.49
C VAL A 491 24.65 -7.40 -2.02
N LEU A 492 23.90 -7.00 -0.99
CA LEU A 492 24.10 -5.75 -0.28
C LEU A 492 25.15 -5.94 0.81
N VAL A 493 26.13 -5.06 0.84
CA VAL A 493 27.10 -4.92 1.94
C VAL A 493 26.82 -3.60 2.65
N SER A 494 26.60 -3.67 3.96
CA SER A 494 26.38 -2.52 4.84
C SER A 494 27.41 -2.52 5.97
N MET A 495 27.88 -1.34 6.36
CA MET A 495 28.95 -1.19 7.35
C MET A 495 28.57 -0.20 8.45
N LEU A 496 28.93 -0.46 9.71
CA LEU A 496 28.73 0.52 10.79
C LEU A 496 30.02 0.80 11.52
N ARG A 497 30.30 2.06 11.87
CA ARG A 497 31.49 2.41 12.65
C ARG A 497 31.51 1.69 14.00
N SER A 498 32.45 0.78 14.23
CA SER A 498 32.52 0.09 15.52
C SER A 498 33.15 0.95 16.63
N ASP A 499 33.89 1.99 16.26
CA ASP A 499 34.61 2.89 17.18
C ASP A 499 33.73 4.02 17.75
N ALA A 500 32.53 4.20 17.22
CA ALA A 500 31.55 5.19 17.67
C ALA A 500 30.53 4.61 18.68
N GLY A 501 30.80 3.43 19.25
CA GLY A 501 29.86 2.73 20.14
C GLY A 501 28.68 2.09 19.40
N CYS A 502 28.78 1.95 18.08
CA CYS A 502 27.74 1.36 17.26
C CYS A 502 27.83 -0.17 17.34
N GLY A 503 26.68 -0.80 17.53
CA GLY A 503 26.47 -2.24 17.38
C GLY A 503 25.48 -2.50 16.25
N PHE A 504 25.54 -3.68 15.63
CA PHE A 504 24.29 -4.29 15.15
C PHE A 504 23.57 -4.74 16.42
N SER A 505 22.79 -3.83 16.98
CA SER A 505 22.20 -4.04 18.30
C SER A 505 21.07 -5.06 18.17
N GLY A 506 21.35 -6.31 18.53
CA GLY A 506 20.41 -7.15 19.26
C GLY A 506 20.28 -6.74 20.74
N GLY A 507 20.61 -5.50 21.11
CA GLY A 507 20.55 -5.04 22.50
C GLY A 507 21.06 -3.61 22.71
N THR A 508 20.19 -2.83 23.37
CA THR A 508 20.31 -1.48 23.94
C THR A 508 20.07 -0.28 23.01
N SER A 509 18.75 -0.02 22.86
CA SER A 509 18.02 1.25 22.66
C SER A 509 18.04 1.95 21.30
N ASN A 510 17.74 1.21 20.23
CA ASN A 510 17.03 1.77 19.06
C ASN A 510 15.51 1.77 19.25
N GLU A 511 15.08 1.69 20.50
CA GLU A 511 13.67 1.63 20.84
C GLU A 511 12.97 2.88 20.31
N LEU A 512 11.85 2.67 19.64
CA LEU A 512 10.99 3.76 19.21
C LEU A 512 10.42 4.40 20.46
N ALA A 513 10.95 5.55 20.86
CA ALA A 513 10.45 6.25 22.03
C ALA A 513 9.15 6.98 21.68
N PHE A 514 8.05 6.56 22.31
CA PHE A 514 6.73 7.17 22.19
C PHE A 514 6.27 7.67 23.55
N SER A 515 6.02 8.97 23.65
CA SER A 515 5.52 9.59 24.88
C SER A 515 4.20 10.32 24.67
N MET A 516 3.22 10.04 25.53
CA MET A 516 2.00 10.84 25.66
C MET A 516 1.81 11.36 27.07
N SER A 517 1.59 12.67 27.19
CA SER A 517 1.34 13.30 28.49
C SER A 517 0.21 14.33 28.51
N GLY A 518 -0.26 14.65 29.72
CA GLY A 518 -1.28 15.70 29.92
C GLY A 518 -2.67 15.24 29.51
N SER A 519 -3.31 15.95 28.58
CA SER A 519 -4.63 15.66 28.03
C SER A 519 -4.58 15.44 26.51
N ALA A 520 -3.42 15.03 25.99
CA ALA A 520 -3.19 14.76 24.58
C ALA A 520 -4.11 13.64 24.07
N GLN A 521 -4.57 13.73 22.83
CA GLN A 521 -5.55 12.77 22.29
C GLN A 521 -5.28 12.37 20.85
N ILE A 522 -5.40 11.08 20.57
CA ILE A 522 -5.51 10.52 19.23
C ILE A 522 -6.88 9.85 19.14
N ARG A 523 -7.76 10.38 18.30
CA ARG A 523 -9.12 9.88 18.11
C ARG A 523 -9.31 9.47 16.67
N TYR A 524 -9.46 8.18 16.44
CA TYR A 524 -9.84 7.66 15.15
C TYR A 524 -11.04 8.39 14.58
N SER A 525 -10.90 8.90 13.36
CA SER A 525 -11.98 9.50 12.61
C SER A 525 -11.90 8.98 11.18
N GLY A 526 -12.70 7.96 10.88
CA GLY A 526 -12.75 7.40 9.54
C GLY A 526 -13.23 8.45 8.53
N GLU A 527 -14.04 9.42 8.95
CA GLU A 527 -14.47 10.53 8.08
C GLU A 527 -13.29 11.43 7.69
N ALA A 528 -12.44 11.78 8.65
CA ALA A 528 -11.24 12.58 8.38
C ALA A 528 -10.32 11.82 7.43
N ILE A 529 -10.08 10.54 7.73
CA ILE A 529 -9.18 9.68 6.96
C ILE A 529 -9.73 9.39 5.56
N ALA A 530 -11.03 9.16 5.37
CA ALA A 530 -11.62 8.93 4.05
C ALA A 530 -11.45 10.15 3.12
N LYS A 531 -11.62 11.36 3.67
CA LYS A 531 -11.40 12.61 2.93
C LYS A 531 -9.94 12.78 2.50
N VAL A 532 -9.02 12.40 3.39
CA VAL A 532 -7.57 12.37 3.12
C VAL A 532 -7.17 11.24 2.17
N GLY A 533 -7.79 10.08 2.31
CA GLY A 533 -7.55 8.88 1.52
C GLY A 533 -7.70 9.20 0.05
N ARG A 534 -8.76 9.89 -0.37
CA ARG A 534 -8.90 10.38 -1.75
C ARG A 534 -7.72 11.22 -2.24
N LYS A 535 -7.06 11.95 -1.34
CA LYS A 535 -5.87 12.74 -1.68
C LYS A 535 -4.64 11.88 -1.94
N ILE A 536 -4.51 10.72 -1.29
CA ILE A 536 -3.37 9.81 -1.45
C ILE A 536 -3.69 8.65 -2.43
N ALA A 537 -4.97 8.30 -2.60
CA ALA A 537 -5.49 7.03 -3.11
C ALA A 537 -5.34 6.74 -4.62
N ALA A 538 -4.38 7.33 -5.36
CA ALA A 538 -3.83 6.53 -6.48
C ALA A 538 -2.99 5.32 -5.99
N VAL A 539 -3.12 4.97 -4.71
CA VAL A 539 -2.75 3.69 -4.12
C VAL A 539 -3.71 2.61 -4.65
N GLU A 540 -3.46 2.11 -5.85
CA GLU A 540 -4.26 1.07 -6.54
C GLU A 540 -4.45 -0.23 -5.73
N GLN A 541 -3.77 -0.41 -4.58
CA GLN A 541 -3.74 -1.69 -3.86
C GLN A 541 -4.33 -1.68 -2.44
N SER A 542 -4.42 -0.55 -1.73
CA SER A 542 -4.82 -0.56 -0.30
C SER A 542 -6.26 -0.13 -0.03
N THR A 543 -6.86 0.69 -0.89
CA THR A 543 -8.24 1.14 -0.68
C THR A 543 -9.21 0.15 -1.32
N ARG A 544 -9.73 -0.79 -0.54
CA ARG A 544 -10.82 -1.65 -1.00
C ARG A 544 -12.08 -0.81 -1.18
N VAL A 545 -12.51 -0.68 -2.43
CA VAL A 545 -13.84 -0.15 -2.75
C VAL A 545 -14.86 -1.24 -2.45
N VAL A 546 -15.56 -1.11 -1.31
CA VAL A 546 -16.66 -2.01 -0.95
C VAL A 546 -17.97 -1.41 -1.41
N VAL A 547 -18.69 -2.14 -2.26
CA VAL A 547 -20.07 -1.83 -2.63
C VAL A 547 -20.97 -2.27 -1.47
N ALA A 548 -21.39 -1.31 -0.65
CA ALA A 548 -22.06 -1.61 0.62
C ALA A 548 -23.54 -2.02 0.47
N SER A 549 -24.21 -1.55 -0.60
CA SER A 549 -25.60 -1.93 -0.88
C SER A 549 -26.00 -1.52 -2.30
N GLN A 550 -26.78 -2.36 -2.97
CA GLN A 550 -27.44 -2.05 -4.24
C GLN A 550 -28.95 -1.94 -4.01
N ARG A 551 -29.57 -0.84 -4.47
CA ARG A 551 -31.03 -0.70 -4.53
C ARG A 551 -31.48 -0.53 -5.98
N ASP A 552 -32.37 -1.42 -6.41
CA ASP A 552 -33.03 -1.36 -7.70
C ASP A 552 -34.35 -0.57 -7.53
N VAL A 553 -34.48 0.55 -8.25
CA VAL A 553 -35.70 1.37 -8.27
C VAL A 553 -36.29 1.32 -9.67
N LEU A 554 -37.44 0.66 -9.81
CA LEU A 554 -38.21 0.72 -11.03
C LEU A 554 -38.87 2.10 -11.11
N VAL A 555 -38.45 2.91 -12.08
CA VAL A 555 -39.10 4.18 -12.39
C VAL A 555 -40.19 3.88 -13.40
N THR A 556 -41.43 3.77 -12.94
CA THR A 556 -42.57 3.69 -13.86
C THR A 556 -42.69 5.03 -14.60
N PRO A 557 -42.94 5.04 -15.92
CA PRO A 557 -43.26 6.27 -16.62
C PRO A 557 -44.40 6.98 -15.89
N GLU A 558 -44.29 8.29 -15.64
CA GLU A 558 -45.43 9.08 -15.16
C GLU A 558 -46.60 8.78 -16.10
N GLU A 559 -47.72 8.29 -15.55
CA GLU A 559 -48.94 8.17 -16.33
C GLU A 559 -49.24 9.55 -16.91
N THR A 560 -49.05 9.67 -18.23
CA THR A 560 -49.42 10.87 -18.99
C THR A 560 -50.80 11.31 -18.51
N PRO A 561 -51.00 12.54 -18.00
CA PRO A 561 -52.28 12.95 -17.45
C PRO A 561 -53.34 12.67 -18.50
N THR A 562 -54.29 11.80 -18.15
CA THR A 562 -55.33 11.35 -19.06
C THR A 562 -56.12 12.59 -19.45
N THR A 563 -55.89 13.06 -20.68
CA THR A 563 -56.64 14.18 -21.26
C THR A 563 -58.11 13.79 -21.17
N THR A 564 -58.86 14.44 -20.28
CA THR A 564 -60.28 14.19 -20.11
C THR A 564 -60.95 14.58 -21.42
N VAL A 565 -61.35 13.58 -22.21
CA VAL A 565 -62.13 13.82 -23.43
C VAL A 565 -63.48 14.34 -22.96
N ALA A 566 -63.70 15.65 -23.12
CA ALA A 566 -65.00 16.25 -22.97
C ALA A 566 -65.95 15.60 -23.99
N THR A 567 -66.91 14.83 -23.49
CA THR A 567 -68.07 14.40 -24.27
C THR A 567 -68.86 15.65 -24.69
N MET A 568 -68.83 15.97 -25.99
CA MET A 568 -69.87 16.80 -26.60
C MET A 568 -71.03 15.88 -27.02
N ASN A 569 -72.18 16.13 -26.40
CA ASN A 569 -73.57 15.73 -26.70
C ASN A 569 -73.83 14.45 -27.51
#